data_AF-A0A0F8Y7X9-F1
#
_entry.id   AF-A0A0F8Y7X9-F1
#
_cell.length_a   1.000
_cell.length_b   1.000
_cell.length_c   1.000
_cell.angle_alpha   90.00
_cell.angle_beta   90.00
_cell.angle_gamma   90.00
#
_symmetry.space_group_name_H-M   'P 1'
#
loop_
_entity.id
_entity.type
_entity.pdbx_description
1 polymer ?
#
loop_
_entity_poly.entity_id
_entity_poly.type
_entity_poly.pdbx_seq_one_letter_code
_entity_poly.pdbx_strand_id
1 'polypeptide(L)'
;IAAGAWPLYFLTDKCGTDKAGRHTKPGTGILSWRGSVIPCSLVPGMKVVATVHPAFVIRSWGWHPIFLEDLKRAVKESAYPDIRYPKYESFIDPPSDVLNELVGDMCRADWVSVDIETFPDNTVSCIGFSDRIDRGLCLTFKKTGWKEPAQEILASPSRKIFQYGTFDTNFLRRFPRLDTHNWAFDTYVAAASLTPEFPRGLDFLTSIYTDFPYYKTERKVWKQSGDMNILWEYNVKDCIATLMIAKAQMKELNELFGGPVWEEWRTQQ
;
A
#
# COMPACT_ATOMS: atom_id res chain seq x y z
N ILE A 1 -20.98 11.14 -4.27
CA ILE A 1 -20.14 11.09 -3.04
C ILE A 1 -20.93 10.41 -1.94
N ALA A 2 -20.31 9.54 -1.15
CA ALA A 2 -20.89 8.95 0.05
C ALA A 2 -20.24 9.59 1.31
N ALA A 3 -20.97 10.48 1.98
CA ALA A 3 -20.48 11.21 3.14
C ALA A 3 -20.94 10.56 4.46
N GLY A 4 -20.05 9.82 5.11
CA GLY A 4 -20.38 9.07 6.33
C GLY A 4 -20.69 7.59 6.08
N ALA A 5 -20.82 6.84 7.17
CA ALA A 5 -20.86 5.38 7.12
C ALA A 5 -22.19 4.79 6.60
N TRP A 6 -23.32 5.48 6.82
CA TRP A 6 -24.61 5.05 6.26
C TRP A 6 -24.70 5.29 4.75
N PRO A 7 -24.37 6.48 4.21
CA PRO A 7 -24.29 6.66 2.77
C PRO A 7 -23.30 5.71 2.09
N LEU A 8 -22.15 5.43 2.73
CA LEU A 8 -21.21 4.42 2.24
C LEU A 8 -21.91 3.07 2.07
N TYR A 9 -22.56 2.57 3.12
CA TYR A 9 -23.23 1.29 3.10
C TYR A 9 -24.35 1.24 2.05
N PHE A 10 -25.29 2.18 2.08
CA PHE A 10 -26.43 2.15 1.15
C PHE A 10 -26.05 2.33 -0.32
N LEU A 11 -24.97 3.06 -0.62
CA LEU A 11 -24.57 3.31 -2.00
C LEU A 11 -23.61 2.26 -2.56
N THR A 12 -22.94 1.44 -1.73
CA THR A 12 -21.83 0.58 -2.17
C THR A 12 -21.77 -0.81 -1.53
N ASP A 13 -22.66 -1.09 -0.58
CA ASP A 13 -22.64 -2.26 0.32
C ASP A 13 -21.36 -2.41 1.16
N LYS A 14 -20.47 -1.42 1.14
CA LYS A 14 -19.24 -1.41 1.94
C LYS A 14 -19.50 -0.92 3.35
N CYS A 15 -18.85 -1.54 4.32
CA CYS A 15 -18.90 -1.11 5.72
C CYS A 15 -17.65 -1.61 6.47
N GLY A 16 -17.59 -1.29 7.76
CA GLY A 16 -16.59 -1.86 8.65
C GLY A 16 -16.88 -3.31 8.98
N THR A 17 -15.89 -3.99 9.53
CA THR A 17 -16.04 -5.32 10.12
C THR A 17 -15.78 -5.23 11.62
N ASP A 18 -16.25 -6.21 12.40
CA ASP A 18 -15.78 -6.38 13.76
C ASP A 18 -14.25 -6.64 13.83
N LYS A 19 -13.68 -6.64 15.05
CA LYS A 19 -12.23 -6.84 15.26
C LYS A 19 -11.73 -8.19 14.74
N ALA A 20 -12.59 -9.22 14.71
CA ALA A 20 -12.29 -10.55 14.20
C ALA A 20 -12.53 -10.66 12.67
N GLY A 21 -13.09 -9.61 12.05
CA GLY A 21 -13.54 -9.58 10.67
C GLY A 21 -14.84 -10.34 10.39
N ARG A 22 -15.40 -11.07 11.38
CA ARG A 22 -16.39 -12.15 11.15
C ARG A 22 -17.76 -11.64 10.73
N HIS A 23 -18.10 -10.43 11.15
CA HIS A 23 -19.37 -9.80 10.83
C HIS A 23 -19.15 -8.41 10.27
N THR A 24 -19.77 -8.15 9.12
CA THR A 24 -19.95 -6.81 8.57
C THR A 24 -20.88 -6.02 9.49
N LYS A 25 -20.53 -4.76 9.74
CA LYS A 25 -21.31 -3.87 10.60
C LYS A 25 -21.73 -2.63 9.80
N PRO A 26 -22.94 -2.64 9.21
CA PRO A 26 -23.51 -1.47 8.56
C PRO A 26 -23.45 -0.22 9.46
N GLY A 27 -23.29 0.95 8.85
CA GLY A 27 -23.13 2.20 9.61
C GLY A 27 -21.74 2.36 10.26
N THR A 28 -20.74 1.56 9.87
CA THR A 28 -19.34 1.73 10.30
C THR A 28 -18.34 1.69 9.14
N GLY A 29 -17.05 1.91 9.42
CA GLY A 29 -15.95 1.72 8.47
C GLY A 29 -15.58 2.93 7.63
N ILE A 30 -16.28 4.07 7.76
CA ILE A 30 -16.02 5.23 6.90
C ILE A 30 -14.58 5.74 6.97
N LEU A 31 -13.94 5.70 8.14
CA LEU A 31 -12.54 6.14 8.29
C LEU A 31 -11.56 5.29 7.47
N SER A 32 -11.90 4.03 7.21
CA SER A 32 -11.09 3.13 6.40
C SER A 32 -11.40 3.28 4.91
N TRP A 33 -12.67 3.47 4.56
CA TRP A 33 -13.12 3.54 3.17
C TRP A 33 -13.00 4.94 2.56
N ARG A 34 -12.81 5.99 3.35
CA ARG A 34 -12.67 7.37 2.84
C ARG A 34 -11.55 7.47 1.80
N GLY A 35 -11.77 8.28 0.77
CA GLY A 35 -10.89 8.40 -0.40
C GLY A 35 -11.01 7.27 -1.43
N SER A 36 -11.69 6.17 -1.11
CA SER A 36 -11.93 5.11 -2.09
C SER A 36 -12.95 5.55 -3.13
N VAL A 37 -12.67 5.23 -4.40
CA VAL A 37 -13.63 5.28 -5.50
C VAL A 37 -14.21 3.87 -5.64
N ILE A 38 -15.54 3.73 -5.57
CA ILE A 38 -16.20 2.43 -5.43
C ILE A 38 -17.40 2.36 -6.40
N PRO A 39 -17.72 1.22 -7.02
CA PRO A 39 -18.96 1.07 -7.77
C PRO A 39 -20.19 1.33 -6.91
N CYS A 40 -21.19 2.01 -7.48
CA CYS A 40 -22.49 2.16 -6.84
C CYS A 40 -23.29 0.86 -6.96
N SER A 41 -23.82 0.35 -5.85
CA SER A 41 -24.70 -0.83 -5.84
C SER A 41 -26.14 -0.49 -6.26
N LEU A 42 -26.59 0.76 -6.09
CA LEU A 42 -27.95 1.21 -6.43
C LEU A 42 -28.12 1.61 -7.89
N VAL A 43 -27.08 2.18 -8.51
CA VAL A 43 -27.11 2.67 -9.89
C VAL A 43 -25.95 2.05 -10.66
N PRO A 44 -26.21 1.00 -11.46
CA PRO A 44 -25.19 0.35 -12.27
C PRO A 44 -24.44 1.35 -13.15
N GLY A 45 -23.11 1.21 -13.20
CA GLY A 45 -22.22 2.10 -13.98
C GLY A 45 -21.90 3.44 -13.30
N MET A 46 -22.55 3.79 -12.19
CA MET A 46 -22.17 4.98 -11.41
C MET A 46 -21.08 4.65 -10.38
N LYS A 47 -20.20 5.60 -10.10
CA LYS A 47 -19.17 5.49 -9.07
C LYS A 47 -19.43 6.41 -7.89
N VAL A 48 -18.88 6.01 -6.75
CA VAL A 48 -19.04 6.66 -5.45
C VAL A 48 -17.67 6.92 -4.87
N VAL A 49 -17.36 8.19 -4.59
CA VAL A 49 -16.21 8.56 -3.75
C VAL A 49 -16.67 8.65 -2.31
N ALA A 50 -16.06 7.87 -1.43
CA ALA A 50 -16.36 7.86 0.00
C ALA A 50 -15.59 8.96 0.74
N THR A 51 -16.23 9.61 1.71
CA THR A 51 -15.58 10.58 2.60
C THR A 51 -16.29 10.69 3.95
N VAL A 52 -15.64 11.29 4.93
CA VAL A 52 -16.25 11.54 6.24
C VAL A 52 -17.41 12.53 6.16
N HIS A 53 -18.37 12.42 7.08
CA HIS A 53 -19.51 13.33 7.10
C HIS A 53 -19.06 14.75 7.54
N PRO A 54 -19.53 15.85 6.93
CA PRO A 54 -19.11 17.21 7.31
C PRO A 54 -19.27 17.54 8.80
N ALA A 55 -20.35 17.08 9.43
CA ALA A 55 -20.53 17.23 10.89
C ALA A 55 -19.42 16.58 11.74
N PHE A 56 -18.76 15.52 11.25
CA PHE A 56 -17.58 14.95 11.92
C PHE A 56 -16.38 15.90 11.80
N VAL A 57 -16.16 16.49 10.63
CA VAL A 57 -15.09 17.48 10.40
C VAL A 57 -15.28 18.71 11.28
N ILE A 58 -16.51 19.22 11.41
CA ILE A 58 -16.82 20.37 12.28
C ILE A 58 -16.48 20.07 13.75
N ARG A 59 -16.76 18.84 14.23
CA ARG A 59 -16.42 18.42 15.60
C ARG A 59 -14.95 18.07 15.79
N SER A 60 -14.23 17.78 14.71
CA SER A 60 -12.85 17.32 14.73
C SER A 60 -12.08 17.99 13.60
N TRP A 61 -11.86 19.30 13.76
CA TRP A 61 -11.34 20.17 12.70
C TRP A 61 -10.01 19.73 12.09
N GLY A 62 -9.18 18.99 12.83
CA GLY A 62 -7.95 18.38 12.30
C GLY A 62 -8.17 17.46 11.09
N TRP A 63 -9.39 16.96 10.87
CA TRP A 63 -9.75 16.18 9.68
C TRP A 63 -10.09 17.02 8.46
N HIS A 64 -10.20 18.35 8.59
CA HIS A 64 -10.57 19.24 7.49
C HIS A 64 -9.64 19.09 6.28
N PRO A 65 -8.30 19.06 6.41
CA PRO A 65 -7.43 18.86 5.25
C PRO A 65 -7.62 17.50 4.58
N ILE A 66 -7.81 16.42 5.36
CA ILE A 66 -8.07 15.07 4.82
C ILE A 66 -9.40 15.03 4.05
N PHE A 67 -10.44 15.68 4.59
CA PHE A 67 -11.73 15.82 3.93
C PHE A 67 -11.61 16.59 2.61
N LEU A 68 -10.79 17.65 2.56
CA LEU A 68 -10.51 18.36 1.32
C LEU A 68 -9.80 17.49 0.28
N GLU A 69 -8.86 16.63 0.68
CA GLU A 69 -8.21 15.69 -0.25
C GLU A 69 -9.23 14.71 -0.87
N ASP A 70 -10.17 14.19 -0.08
CA ASP A 70 -11.25 13.36 -0.60
C ASP A 70 -12.16 14.10 -1.59
N LEU A 71 -12.45 15.38 -1.33
CA LEU A 71 -13.26 16.20 -2.23
C LEU A 71 -12.51 16.54 -3.52
N LYS A 72 -11.21 16.87 -3.45
CA LYS A 72 -10.35 17.05 -4.64
C LYS A 72 -10.37 15.80 -5.51
N ARG A 73 -10.27 14.62 -4.88
CA ARG A 73 -10.40 13.34 -5.58
C ARG A 73 -11.78 13.19 -6.21
N ALA A 74 -12.87 13.53 -5.51
CA ALA A 74 -14.21 13.48 -6.08
C ALA A 74 -14.39 14.41 -7.29
N VAL A 75 -13.79 15.60 -7.27
CA VAL A 75 -13.77 16.53 -8.41
C VAL A 75 -12.94 15.99 -9.57
N LYS A 76 -11.76 15.42 -9.31
CA LYS A 76 -10.96 14.73 -10.35
C LYS A 76 -11.74 13.59 -10.99
N GLU A 77 -12.38 12.76 -10.17
CA GLU A 77 -13.14 11.59 -10.61
C GLU A 77 -14.42 11.96 -11.36
N SER A 78 -15.03 13.14 -11.12
CA SER A 78 -16.24 13.53 -11.85
C SER A 78 -16.00 13.84 -13.33
N ALA A 79 -14.74 14.01 -13.75
CA ALA A 79 -14.37 14.28 -15.13
C ALA A 79 -14.52 13.06 -16.08
N TYR A 80 -14.70 11.85 -15.54
CA TYR A 80 -14.88 10.63 -16.33
C TYR A 80 -15.83 9.66 -15.64
N PRO A 81 -16.65 8.88 -16.36
CA PRO A 81 -17.62 7.97 -15.74
C PRO A 81 -16.96 6.72 -15.16
N ASP A 82 -15.90 6.21 -15.81
CA ASP A 82 -15.30 4.92 -15.46
C ASP A 82 -14.52 4.95 -14.15
N ILE A 83 -14.42 3.79 -13.50
CA ILE A 83 -13.50 3.59 -12.38
C ILE A 83 -12.17 3.08 -12.94
N ARG A 84 -11.08 3.74 -12.57
CA ARG A 84 -9.73 3.46 -13.07
C ARG A 84 -8.83 3.00 -11.92
N TYR A 85 -8.99 1.74 -11.52
CA TYR A 85 -8.08 1.15 -10.55
C TYR A 85 -6.70 0.89 -11.17
N PRO A 86 -5.63 0.90 -10.35
CA PRO A 86 -4.32 0.45 -10.79
C PRO A 86 -4.42 -0.95 -11.40
N LYS A 87 -3.87 -1.12 -12.60
CA LYS A 87 -3.74 -2.42 -13.27
C LYS A 87 -2.30 -2.89 -13.10
N TYR A 88 -2.14 -4.13 -12.70
CA TYR A 88 -0.84 -4.74 -12.47
C TYR A 88 -0.91 -6.25 -12.63
N GLU A 89 0.26 -6.84 -12.86
CA GLU A 89 0.46 -8.28 -12.88
C GLU A 89 1.01 -8.76 -11.53
N SER A 90 0.36 -9.76 -10.96
CA SER A 90 0.81 -10.44 -9.75
C SER A 90 1.57 -11.71 -10.11
N PHE A 91 2.84 -11.77 -9.73
CA PHE A 91 3.68 -12.95 -9.90
C PHE A 91 3.85 -13.64 -8.54
N ILE A 92 3.07 -14.69 -8.28
CA ILE A 92 3.19 -15.49 -7.06
C ILE A 92 3.93 -16.77 -7.41
N ASP A 93 5.14 -16.93 -6.86
CA ASP A 93 6.01 -18.09 -7.12
C ASP A 93 6.07 -18.52 -8.60
N PRO A 94 6.35 -17.61 -9.55
CA PRO A 94 6.28 -17.91 -10.98
C PRO A 94 7.26 -19.01 -11.41
N PRO A 95 7.13 -19.55 -12.63
CA PRO A 95 8.14 -20.42 -13.23
C PRO A 95 9.54 -19.82 -13.19
N SER A 96 10.57 -20.67 -13.12
CA SER A 96 11.95 -20.24 -12.81
C SER A 96 12.56 -19.29 -13.86
N ASP A 97 12.22 -19.45 -15.13
CA ASP A 97 12.61 -18.55 -16.21
C ASP A 97 12.07 -17.14 -15.99
N VAL A 98 10.76 -17.03 -15.73
CA VAL A 98 10.09 -15.76 -15.41
C VAL A 98 10.63 -15.16 -14.12
N LEU A 99 10.85 -16.00 -13.09
CA LEU A 99 11.40 -15.56 -11.81
C LEU A 99 12.79 -14.96 -11.95
N ASN A 100 13.68 -15.62 -12.69
CA ASN A 100 15.05 -15.13 -12.89
C ASN A 100 15.08 -13.81 -13.66
N GLU A 101 14.18 -13.62 -14.63
CA GLU A 101 14.03 -12.35 -15.34
C GLU A 101 13.57 -11.24 -14.39
N LEU A 102 12.51 -11.49 -13.61
CA LEU A 102 11.99 -10.53 -12.62
C LEU A 102 13.03 -10.14 -11.58
N VAL A 103 13.75 -11.12 -11.02
CA VAL A 103 14.84 -10.89 -10.06
C VAL A 103 15.93 -10.03 -10.69
N GLY A 104 16.40 -10.40 -11.88
CA GLY A 104 17.43 -9.66 -12.59
C GLY A 104 17.04 -8.21 -12.85
N ASP A 105 15.79 -7.97 -13.25
CA ASP A 105 15.26 -6.62 -13.43
C ASP A 105 15.23 -5.84 -12.11
N MET A 106 14.68 -6.43 -11.04
CA MET A 106 14.59 -5.78 -9.74
C MET A 106 15.98 -5.44 -9.17
N CYS A 107 16.98 -6.29 -9.40
CA CYS A 107 18.37 -6.03 -9.00
C CYS A 107 19.07 -4.90 -9.79
N ARG A 108 18.53 -4.53 -10.96
CA ARG A 108 19.00 -3.40 -11.79
C ARG A 108 18.10 -2.17 -11.68
N ALA A 109 16.93 -2.29 -11.07
CA ALA A 109 15.98 -1.20 -10.94
C ALA A 109 16.50 -0.10 -10.02
N ASP A 110 16.11 1.15 -10.32
CA ASP A 110 16.46 2.29 -9.48
C ASP A 110 15.90 2.17 -8.06
N TRP A 111 14.69 1.63 -7.96
CA TRP A 111 13.91 1.51 -6.73
C TRP A 111 13.15 0.19 -6.70
N VAL A 112 13.13 -0.46 -5.54
CA VAL A 112 12.33 -1.67 -5.27
C VAL A 112 11.64 -1.50 -3.92
N SER A 113 10.32 -1.53 -3.89
CA SER A 113 9.57 -1.61 -2.64
C SER A 113 9.56 -3.03 -2.12
N VAL A 114 9.62 -3.18 -0.80
CA VAL A 114 9.64 -4.47 -0.10
C VAL A 114 8.60 -4.44 1.02
N ASP A 115 7.89 -5.56 1.19
CA ASP A 115 6.95 -5.80 2.30
C ASP A 115 6.99 -7.28 2.69
N ILE A 116 6.87 -7.59 3.99
CA ILE A 116 6.75 -8.98 4.46
C ILE A 116 5.40 -9.24 5.12
N GLU A 117 4.91 -10.47 4.96
CA GLU A 117 3.82 -10.97 5.80
C GLU A 117 4.34 -12.02 6.75
N THR A 118 3.87 -11.98 7.99
CA THR A 118 4.27 -12.91 9.06
C THR A 118 3.07 -13.61 9.66
N PHE A 119 3.31 -14.83 10.15
CA PHE A 119 2.33 -15.56 10.93
C PHE A 119 2.42 -15.17 12.42
N PRO A 120 1.37 -15.43 13.23
CA PRO A 120 1.35 -15.11 14.65
C PRO A 120 2.48 -15.77 15.48
N ASP A 121 3.08 -16.84 14.98
CA ASP A 121 4.21 -17.55 15.59
C ASP A 121 5.58 -16.92 15.27
N ASN A 122 5.59 -15.74 14.62
CA ASN A 122 6.79 -15.05 14.14
C ASN A 122 7.59 -15.83 13.08
N THR A 123 6.92 -16.62 12.24
CA THR A 123 7.49 -17.08 10.97
C THR A 123 7.12 -16.14 9.82
N VAL A 124 7.96 -16.02 8.79
CA VAL A 124 7.62 -15.27 7.58
C VAL A 124 6.73 -16.16 6.71
N SER A 125 5.65 -15.57 6.19
CA SER A 125 4.73 -16.21 5.27
C SER A 125 5.18 -16.01 3.82
N CYS A 126 5.52 -14.77 3.47
CA CYS A 126 6.04 -14.39 2.16
C CYS A 126 6.84 -13.08 2.24
N ILE A 127 7.61 -12.82 1.19
CA ILE A 127 8.26 -11.54 0.94
C ILE A 127 7.78 -11.03 -0.42
N GLY A 128 7.31 -9.80 -0.44
CA GLY A 128 6.84 -9.10 -1.62
C GLY A 128 7.86 -8.10 -2.13
N PHE A 129 7.86 -7.90 -3.44
CA PHE A 129 8.68 -6.93 -4.14
C PHE A 129 7.91 -6.23 -5.25
N SER A 130 8.23 -4.97 -5.51
CA SER A 130 7.77 -4.27 -6.73
C SER A 130 8.79 -3.19 -7.12
N ASP A 131 9.23 -3.23 -8.37
CA ASP A 131 10.10 -2.22 -8.99
C ASP A 131 9.34 -1.28 -9.93
N ARG A 132 8.14 -1.70 -10.36
CA ARG A 132 7.23 -0.93 -11.21
C ARG A 132 5.81 -0.99 -10.69
N ILE A 133 5.05 0.07 -10.93
CA ILE A 133 3.67 0.20 -10.43
C ILE A 133 2.67 -0.78 -11.09
N ASP A 134 3.10 -1.46 -12.16
CA ASP A 134 2.31 -2.38 -12.97
C ASP A 134 2.73 -3.85 -12.79
N ARG A 135 3.67 -4.16 -11.87
CA ARG A 135 3.98 -5.55 -11.50
C ARG A 135 4.42 -5.69 -10.04
N GLY A 136 4.14 -6.85 -9.46
CA GLY A 136 4.72 -7.24 -8.18
C GLY A 136 4.99 -8.73 -8.11
N LEU A 137 6.03 -9.08 -7.36
CA LEU A 137 6.49 -10.44 -7.12
C LEU A 137 6.23 -10.79 -5.66
N CYS A 138 5.62 -11.95 -5.39
CA CYS A 138 5.49 -12.51 -4.07
C CYS A 138 6.21 -13.86 -4.02
N LEU A 139 7.22 -13.97 -3.16
CA LEU A 139 7.96 -15.20 -2.90
C LEU A 139 7.42 -15.84 -1.62
N THR A 140 6.82 -17.02 -1.75
CA THR A 140 6.15 -17.68 -0.63
C THR A 140 7.08 -18.65 0.08
N PHE A 141 6.92 -18.78 1.40
CA PHE A 141 7.71 -19.73 2.19
C PHE A 141 7.23 -21.18 2.03
N LYS A 142 6.15 -21.40 1.27
CA LYS A 142 5.62 -22.72 0.95
C LYS A 142 6.46 -23.44 -0.11
N LYS A 143 7.03 -22.70 -1.06
CA LYS A 143 7.83 -23.24 -2.16
C LYS A 143 9.30 -23.29 -1.77
N THR A 144 10.00 -24.38 -2.09
CA THR A 144 11.45 -24.45 -1.89
C THR A 144 12.16 -23.49 -2.86
N GLY A 145 13.32 -22.96 -2.46
CA GLY A 145 14.12 -22.06 -3.31
C GLY A 145 13.64 -20.60 -3.36
N TRP A 146 12.76 -20.17 -2.44
CA TRP A 146 12.35 -18.75 -2.32
C TRP A 146 13.49 -17.84 -1.85
N LYS A 147 14.48 -18.41 -1.15
CA LYS A 147 15.47 -17.67 -0.38
C LYS A 147 16.53 -17.02 -1.26
N GLU A 148 17.03 -17.74 -2.25
CA GLU A 148 18.08 -17.25 -3.14
C GLU A 148 17.61 -16.04 -3.96
N PRO A 149 16.42 -16.05 -4.60
CA PRO A 149 15.84 -14.87 -5.24
C PRO A 149 15.64 -13.68 -4.30
N ALA A 150 15.09 -13.93 -3.10
CA ALA A 150 14.87 -12.87 -2.11
C ALA A 150 16.19 -12.23 -1.66
N GLN A 151 17.20 -13.06 -1.41
CA GLN A 151 18.54 -12.61 -1.05
C GLN A 151 19.16 -11.76 -2.18
N GLU A 152 19.02 -12.19 -3.44
CA GLU A 152 19.58 -11.46 -4.58
C GLU A 152 18.99 -10.05 -4.68
N ILE A 153 17.68 -9.91 -4.56
CA ILE A 153 16.99 -8.61 -4.60
C ILE A 153 17.39 -7.75 -3.38
N LEU A 154 17.35 -8.31 -2.17
CA LEU A 154 17.63 -7.57 -0.93
C LEU A 154 19.10 -7.10 -0.86
N ALA A 155 20.04 -7.92 -1.32
CA ALA A 155 21.46 -7.61 -1.31
C ALA A 155 21.93 -6.76 -2.50
N SER A 156 21.10 -6.61 -3.55
CA SER A 156 21.39 -5.84 -4.76
C SER A 156 21.71 -4.36 -4.49
N PRO A 157 22.35 -3.65 -5.45
CA PRO A 157 22.57 -2.21 -5.34
C PRO A 157 21.28 -1.38 -5.47
N SER A 158 20.16 -1.94 -5.95
CA SER A 158 18.88 -1.23 -6.08
C SER A 158 18.48 -0.56 -4.76
N ARG A 159 17.88 0.63 -4.83
CA ARG A 159 17.45 1.34 -3.62
C ARG A 159 16.16 0.73 -3.10
N LYS A 160 16.14 0.30 -1.84
CA LYS A 160 14.96 -0.30 -1.23
C LYS A 160 14.06 0.75 -0.59
N ILE A 161 12.76 0.56 -0.80
CA ILE A 161 11.67 1.35 -0.23
C ILE A 161 10.90 0.47 0.73
N PHE A 162 10.64 0.99 1.93
CA PHE A 162 9.75 0.35 2.89
C PHE A 162 8.67 1.30 3.37
N GLN A 163 7.68 0.73 4.05
CA GLN A 163 6.70 1.44 4.84
C GLN A 163 6.91 1.05 6.30
N TYR A 164 7.60 1.89 7.08
CA TYR A 164 8.02 1.56 8.44
C TYR A 164 8.94 0.32 8.51
N GLY A 165 9.96 0.28 7.65
CA GLY A 165 10.81 -0.88 7.38
C GLY A 165 11.66 -1.38 8.56
N THR A 166 11.68 -0.67 9.68
CA THR A 166 12.37 -1.12 10.90
C THR A 166 11.86 -2.49 11.37
N PHE A 167 10.56 -2.76 11.24
CA PHE A 167 10.02 -4.08 11.60
C PHE A 167 10.53 -5.16 10.64
N ASP A 168 10.28 -4.96 9.34
CA ASP A 168 10.58 -5.89 8.25
C ASP A 168 12.07 -6.25 8.21
N THR A 169 12.93 -5.24 8.19
CA THR A 169 14.38 -5.44 8.09
C THR A 169 14.95 -6.16 9.32
N ASN A 170 14.48 -5.86 10.53
CA ASN A 170 14.88 -6.60 11.73
C ASN A 170 14.35 -8.03 11.76
N PHE A 171 13.20 -8.28 11.13
CA PHE A 171 12.66 -9.62 11.02
C PHE A 171 13.45 -10.46 10.02
N LEU A 172 13.74 -9.91 8.84
CA LEU A 172 14.52 -10.55 7.78
C LEU A 172 15.95 -10.89 8.24
N ARG A 173 16.58 -10.01 9.05
CA ARG A 173 17.89 -10.24 9.67
C ARG A 173 18.01 -11.51 10.52
N ARG A 174 16.88 -12.08 10.97
CA ARG A 174 16.86 -13.34 11.73
C ARG A 174 17.18 -14.54 10.84
N PHE A 175 17.06 -14.39 9.52
CA PHE A 175 17.34 -15.42 8.54
C PHE A 175 18.74 -15.20 7.95
N PRO A 176 19.57 -16.25 7.85
CA PRO A 176 20.92 -16.09 7.31
C PRO A 176 20.90 -15.51 5.90
N ARG A 177 21.64 -14.42 5.66
CA ARG A 177 21.82 -13.76 4.35
C ARG A 177 20.59 -13.06 3.78
N LEU A 178 19.59 -12.71 4.59
CA LEU A 178 18.47 -11.84 4.17
C LEU A 178 18.60 -10.41 4.71
N ASP A 179 19.82 -9.96 4.93
CA ASP A 179 20.12 -8.57 5.28
C ASP A 179 19.70 -7.65 4.13
N THR A 180 18.86 -6.67 4.44
CA THR A 180 18.49 -5.63 3.49
C THR A 180 19.64 -4.66 3.32
N HIS A 181 20.20 -4.57 2.12
CA HIS A 181 21.16 -3.53 1.75
C HIS A 181 20.42 -2.30 1.23
N ASN A 182 21.07 -1.13 1.17
CA ASN A 182 20.54 0.08 0.51
C ASN A 182 19.05 0.41 0.78
N TRP A 183 18.59 0.30 2.04
CA TRP A 183 17.28 0.86 2.42
C TRP A 183 17.39 2.39 2.39
N ALA A 184 16.87 2.99 1.32
CA ALA A 184 17.13 4.38 0.98
C ALA A 184 15.90 5.29 1.15
N PHE A 185 14.70 4.72 1.23
CA PHE A 185 13.48 5.50 1.45
C PHE A 185 12.50 4.77 2.35
N ASP A 186 11.84 5.52 3.24
CA ASP A 186 10.75 5.02 4.05
C ASP A 186 9.54 5.97 3.95
N THR A 187 8.43 5.43 3.45
CA THR A 187 7.20 6.19 3.19
C THR A 187 6.52 6.68 4.47
N TYR A 188 6.70 5.99 5.59
CA TYR A 188 6.23 6.42 6.90
C TYR A 188 7.02 7.63 7.39
N VAL A 189 8.35 7.60 7.24
CA VAL A 189 9.23 8.73 7.62
C VAL A 189 8.96 9.94 6.73
N ALA A 190 8.87 9.74 5.41
CA ALA A 190 8.55 10.80 4.46
C ALA A 190 7.19 11.46 4.77
N ALA A 191 6.16 10.66 5.10
CA ALA A 191 4.86 11.19 5.51
C ALA A 191 4.93 12.04 6.78
N ALA A 192 5.80 11.70 7.74
CA ALA A 192 6.01 12.49 8.95
C ALA A 192 6.63 13.86 8.65
N SER A 193 7.47 13.95 7.62
CA SER A 193 8.06 15.21 7.17
C SER A 193 7.09 16.07 6.33
N LEU A 194 6.32 15.44 5.43
CA LEU A 194 5.40 16.13 4.52
C LEU A 194 4.13 16.61 5.22
N THR A 195 3.50 15.72 6.00
CA THR A 195 2.18 15.94 6.60
C THR A 195 2.16 15.38 8.03
N PRO A 196 2.82 16.02 9.00
CA PRO A 196 2.98 15.49 10.36
C PRO A 196 1.66 15.22 11.09
N GLU A 197 0.63 16.01 10.77
CA GLU A 197 -0.73 15.91 11.34
C GLU A 197 -1.53 14.72 10.79
N PHE A 198 -1.13 14.16 9.65
CA PHE A 198 -1.86 13.07 9.02
C PHE A 198 -1.48 11.71 9.63
N PRO A 199 -2.41 10.74 9.63
CA PRO A 199 -2.04 9.34 9.84
C PRO A 199 -0.99 8.91 8.81
N ARG A 200 -0.11 7.98 9.20
CA ARG A 200 1.01 7.53 8.35
C ARG A 200 0.97 6.03 8.06
N GLY A 201 -0.11 5.35 8.47
CA GLY A 201 -0.32 3.95 8.13
C GLY A 201 -0.44 3.77 6.62
N LEU A 202 0.00 2.60 6.13
CA LEU A 202 -0.03 2.28 4.70
C LEU A 202 -1.44 2.45 4.12
N ASP A 203 -2.47 2.01 4.84
CA ASP A 203 -3.86 2.12 4.42
C ASP A 203 -4.30 3.57 4.18
N PHE A 204 -3.90 4.48 5.08
CA PHE A 204 -4.13 5.90 4.91
C PHE A 204 -3.31 6.48 3.76
N LEU A 205 -2.02 6.19 3.66
CA LEU A 205 -1.18 6.75 2.59
C LEU A 205 -1.64 6.26 1.21
N THR A 206 -2.02 4.98 1.08
CA THR A 206 -2.63 4.41 -0.12
C THR A 206 -3.84 5.24 -0.57
N SER A 207 -4.72 5.57 0.36
CA SER A 207 -5.94 6.34 0.05
C SER A 207 -5.70 7.83 -0.25
N ILE A 208 -4.50 8.36 -0.02
CA ILE A 208 -4.11 9.72 -0.40
C ILE A 208 -3.40 9.70 -1.75
N TYR A 209 -2.38 8.84 -1.89
CA TYR A 209 -1.44 8.86 -3.01
C TYR A 209 -1.77 7.92 -4.17
N THR A 210 -2.73 7.01 -4.00
CA THR A 210 -3.04 6.00 -5.02
C THR A 210 -4.53 5.95 -5.35
N ASP A 211 -4.85 5.36 -6.49
CA ASP A 211 -6.23 5.09 -6.92
C ASP A 211 -6.70 3.68 -6.48
N PHE A 212 -5.94 2.98 -5.61
CA PHE A 212 -6.43 1.76 -4.98
C PHE A 212 -7.62 2.06 -4.07
N PRO A 213 -8.72 1.27 -4.14
CA PRO A 213 -9.75 1.31 -3.11
C PRO A 213 -9.21 0.66 -1.83
N TYR A 214 -9.90 0.87 -0.70
CA TYR A 214 -9.54 0.21 0.55
C TYR A 214 -9.58 -1.32 0.42
N TYR A 215 -8.40 -1.95 0.44
CA TYR A 215 -8.24 -3.40 0.24
C TYR A 215 -7.79 -4.14 1.51
N LYS A 216 -7.55 -3.45 2.64
CA LYS A 216 -7.13 -4.11 3.91
C LYS A 216 -8.20 -5.05 4.52
N THR A 217 -9.41 -5.07 3.99
CA THR A 217 -10.41 -6.11 4.30
C THR A 217 -9.96 -7.48 3.83
N GLU A 218 -9.16 -7.58 2.77
CA GLU A 218 -8.65 -8.85 2.21
C GLU A 218 -7.81 -9.62 3.24
N ARG A 219 -6.97 -8.94 4.01
CA ARG A 219 -6.22 -9.57 5.12
C ARG A 219 -7.14 -10.18 6.18
N LYS A 220 -8.34 -9.63 6.39
CA LYS A 220 -9.34 -10.21 7.29
C LYS A 220 -10.04 -11.42 6.67
N VAL A 221 -10.33 -11.36 5.37
CA VAL A 221 -10.88 -12.49 4.60
C VAL A 221 -9.90 -13.67 4.62
N TRP A 222 -8.61 -13.42 4.44
CA TRP A 222 -7.58 -14.44 4.61
C TRP A 222 -7.62 -15.08 6.01
N LYS A 223 -7.65 -14.28 7.09
CA LYS A 223 -7.72 -14.82 8.46
C LYS A 223 -8.91 -15.74 8.72
N GLN A 224 -9.99 -15.61 7.95
CA GLN A 224 -11.19 -16.44 8.08
C GLN A 224 -11.17 -17.66 7.18
N SER A 225 -10.77 -17.47 5.93
CA SER A 225 -10.74 -18.53 4.92
C SER A 225 -9.53 -19.45 5.06
N GLY A 226 -8.41 -18.93 5.55
CA GLY A 226 -7.11 -19.59 5.51
C GLY A 226 -6.51 -19.67 4.10
N ASP A 227 -7.13 -19.05 3.08
CA ASP A 227 -6.65 -19.12 1.70
C ASP A 227 -5.42 -18.22 1.50
N MET A 228 -4.26 -18.87 1.43
CA MET A 228 -2.97 -18.20 1.31
C MET A 228 -2.84 -17.34 0.05
N ASN A 229 -3.54 -17.67 -1.05
CA ASN A 229 -3.50 -16.84 -2.25
C ASN A 229 -4.01 -15.42 -1.98
N ILE A 230 -5.01 -15.28 -1.11
CA ILE A 230 -5.53 -13.96 -0.72
C ILE A 230 -4.45 -13.15 -0.01
N LEU A 231 -3.65 -13.78 0.86
CA LEU A 231 -2.55 -13.11 1.56
C LEU A 231 -1.43 -12.70 0.59
N TRP A 232 -1.07 -13.58 -0.34
CA TRP A 232 0.00 -13.32 -1.30
C TRP A 232 -0.36 -12.20 -2.28
N GLU A 233 -1.58 -12.21 -2.83
CA GLU A 233 -2.09 -11.10 -3.65
C GLU A 233 -2.17 -9.79 -2.87
N TYR A 234 -2.55 -9.87 -1.59
CA TYR A 234 -2.58 -8.72 -0.71
C TYR A 234 -1.17 -8.13 -0.47
N ASN A 235 -0.15 -8.96 -0.30
CA ASN A 235 1.25 -8.53 -0.15
C ASN A 235 1.80 -7.90 -1.44
N VAL A 236 1.42 -8.41 -2.62
CA VAL A 236 1.72 -7.75 -3.92
C VAL A 236 1.15 -6.33 -3.95
N LYS A 237 -0.10 -6.16 -3.55
CA LYS A 237 -0.73 -4.83 -3.47
C LYS A 237 0.00 -3.90 -2.51
N ASP A 238 0.40 -4.39 -1.34
CA ASP A 238 1.14 -3.59 -0.36
C ASP A 238 2.49 -3.09 -0.92
N CYS A 239 3.22 -3.92 -1.68
CA CYS A 239 4.43 -3.49 -2.38
C CYS A 239 4.14 -2.41 -3.43
N ILE A 240 3.20 -2.67 -4.35
CA ILE A 240 2.86 -1.73 -5.43
C ILE A 240 2.37 -0.40 -4.87
N ALA A 241 1.50 -0.43 -3.85
CA ALA A 241 1.02 0.77 -3.19
C ALA A 241 2.18 1.55 -2.53
N THR A 242 3.09 0.85 -1.84
CA THR A 242 4.28 1.47 -1.23
C THR A 242 5.16 2.15 -2.28
N LEU A 243 5.38 1.53 -3.44
CA LEU A 243 6.13 2.13 -4.55
C LEU A 243 5.42 3.38 -5.11
N MET A 244 4.11 3.33 -5.32
CA MET A 244 3.32 4.48 -5.79
C MET A 244 3.38 5.65 -4.79
N ILE A 245 3.20 5.36 -3.50
CA ILE A 245 3.29 6.34 -2.41
C ILE A 245 4.68 6.99 -2.41
N ALA A 246 5.74 6.19 -2.45
CA ALA A 246 7.10 6.71 -2.41
C ALA A 246 7.41 7.61 -3.61
N LYS A 247 6.98 7.23 -4.83
CA LYS A 247 7.16 8.08 -6.02
C LYS A 247 6.45 9.44 -5.87
N ALA A 248 5.24 9.44 -5.33
CA ALA A 248 4.51 10.69 -5.09
C ALA A 248 5.16 11.53 -3.99
N GLN A 249 5.54 10.93 -2.86
CA GLN A 249 6.20 11.62 -1.76
C GLN A 249 7.58 12.17 -2.15
N MET A 250 8.38 11.43 -2.92
CA MET A 250 9.66 11.93 -3.43
C MET A 250 9.48 13.17 -4.30
N LYS A 251 8.41 13.21 -5.11
CA LYS A 251 8.05 14.38 -5.91
C LYS A 251 7.68 15.57 -5.02
N GLU A 252 6.83 15.38 -4.02
CA GLU A 252 6.43 16.44 -3.08
C GLU A 252 7.60 16.94 -2.23
N LEU A 253 8.46 16.03 -1.75
CA LEU A 253 9.67 16.39 -1.01
C LEU A 253 10.60 17.26 -1.87
N ASN A 254 10.77 16.91 -3.15
CA ASN A 254 11.55 17.69 -4.10
C ASN A 254 10.93 19.08 -4.35
N GLU A 255 9.60 19.16 -4.48
CA GLU A 255 8.89 20.43 -4.68
C GLU A 255 8.98 21.35 -3.45
N LEU A 256 8.94 20.81 -2.23
CA LEU A 256 8.95 21.58 -0.99
C LEU A 256 10.35 21.96 -0.50
N PHE A 257 11.31 21.06 -0.64
CA PHE A 257 12.65 21.21 -0.05
C PHE A 257 13.77 21.37 -1.09
N GLY A 258 13.44 21.36 -2.39
CA GLY A 258 14.40 21.29 -3.48
C GLY A 258 14.83 19.84 -3.77
N GLY A 259 15.39 19.62 -4.97
CA GLY A 259 15.99 18.34 -5.40
C GLY A 259 17.02 17.85 -4.41
N PRO A 260 17.57 16.63 -4.55
CA PRO A 260 18.24 15.91 -3.46
C PRO A 260 19.38 16.72 -2.84
N VAL A 261 19.04 17.59 -1.90
CA VAL A 261 20.00 18.36 -1.13
C VAL A 261 20.89 17.34 -0.40
N TRP A 262 20.31 16.20 -0.02
CA TRP A 262 20.95 15.02 0.56
C TRP A 262 22.13 14.43 -0.23
N GLU A 263 22.21 14.61 -1.56
CA GLU A 263 23.41 14.20 -2.32
C GLU A 263 24.60 15.11 -2.00
N GLU A 264 24.37 16.41 -1.81
CA GLU A 264 25.40 17.37 -1.38
C GLU A 264 25.92 17.03 0.03
N TRP A 265 25.03 16.64 0.95
CA TRP A 265 25.42 16.25 2.32
C TRP A 265 26.23 14.94 2.38
N ARG A 266 26.02 14.00 1.44
CA ARG A 266 26.81 12.75 1.37
C ARG A 266 28.20 12.95 0.77
N THR A 267 28.38 13.94 -0.08
CA THR A 267 29.71 14.28 -0.64
C THR A 267 30.59 15.10 0.31
N GLN A 268 30.03 15.55 1.44
CA GLN A 268 30.72 16.36 2.46
C GLN A 268 31.15 15.57 3.72
N GLN A 269 31.04 14.23 3.69
CA GLN A 269 31.61 13.32 4.71
C GLN A 269 32.49 12.26 4.05
#